data_AF-A0A0G0YV06-F1
#
_entry.id   AF-A0A0G0YV06-F1
#
_cell.length_a   1.000
_cell.length_b   1.000
_cell.length_c   1.000
_cell.angle_alpha   90.00
_cell.angle_beta   90.00
_cell.angle_gamma   90.00
#
_symmetry.space_group_name_H-M   'P 1'
#
loop_
_entity.id
_entity.type
_entity.pdbx_description
1 polymer ?
#
loop_
_entity_poly.entity_id
_entity_poly.type
_entity_poly.pdbx_seq_one_letter_code
_entity_poly.pdbx_strand_id
1 'polypeptide(L)'
;MQALEPLIHQSPTTKKLIAVIISAFLSIFFLSRLYVYLVLGHLAPNLFVTIRGVHIHHFAYGFFILAGVGLYLLIKHPAPDSKTFYWVAWFYGLGLGLATDEFAMWFRLEDNYWVRQSYDAVIIVTLGLLNIAYFKQLLNWLKEILLTFKNWTKKGL
;
A
#
# COMPACT_ATOMS: atom_id res chain seq x y z
N MET A 1 -12.07 -7.46 45.35
CA MET A 1 -11.54 -6.49 44.38
C MET A 1 -10.92 -7.27 43.24
N GLN A 2 -11.63 -7.37 42.12
CA GLN A 2 -11.16 -8.03 40.91
C GLN A 2 -10.19 -7.07 40.24
N ALA A 3 -8.91 -7.44 40.18
CA ALA A 3 -7.90 -6.63 39.51
C ALA A 3 -8.34 -6.43 38.06
N LEU A 4 -8.59 -5.17 37.67
CA LEU A 4 -8.76 -4.77 36.28
C LEU A 4 -7.41 -5.03 35.60
N GLU A 5 -7.22 -6.22 35.04
CA GLU A 5 -6.16 -6.43 34.07
C GLU A 5 -6.33 -5.36 32.99
N PRO A 6 -5.28 -4.59 32.66
CA PRO A 6 -5.37 -3.67 31.54
C PRO A 6 -5.76 -4.53 30.34
N LEU A 7 -6.86 -4.15 29.67
CA LEU A 7 -7.20 -4.63 28.34
C LEU A 7 -6.04 -4.25 27.41
N ILE A 8 -4.96 -5.02 27.46
CA ILE A 8 -3.86 -4.98 26.51
C ILE A 8 -4.47 -5.60 25.26
N HIS A 9 -5.18 -4.75 24.53
CA HIS A 9 -5.62 -5.05 23.20
C HIS A 9 -4.36 -5.42 22.43
N GLN A 10 -4.17 -6.71 22.13
CA GLN A 10 -3.09 -7.13 21.27
C GLN A 10 -3.28 -6.32 19.99
N SER A 11 -2.32 -5.45 19.68
CA SER A 11 -2.37 -4.71 18.44
C SER A 11 -2.20 -5.72 17.30
N PRO A 12 -2.86 -5.52 16.14
CA PRO A 12 -2.55 -6.29 14.97
C PRO A 12 -1.06 -6.38 14.80
N THR A 13 -0.55 -7.57 14.48
CA THR A 13 0.83 -7.65 14.04
C THR A 13 0.92 -6.73 12.83
N THR A 14 1.70 -5.64 12.93
CA THR A 14 1.87 -4.63 11.86
C THR A 14 2.08 -5.27 10.49
N LYS A 15 2.77 -6.42 10.48
CA LYS A 15 2.96 -7.30 9.32
C LYS A 15 1.67 -7.77 8.65
N LYS A 16 0.65 -8.20 9.41
CA LYS A 16 -0.65 -8.66 8.88
C LYS A 16 -1.39 -7.53 8.17
N LEU A 17 -1.44 -6.35 8.79
CA LEU A 17 -2.08 -5.17 8.19
C LEU A 17 -1.39 -4.77 6.89
N ILE A 18 -0.06 -4.69 6.92
CA ILE A 18 0.73 -4.35 5.74
C ILE A 18 0.55 -5.40 4.65
N ALA A 19 0.46 -6.69 4.98
CA ALA A 19 0.16 -7.74 4.01
C ALA A 19 -1.21 -7.53 3.33
N VAL A 20 -2.25 -7.17 4.10
CA VAL A 20 -3.57 -6.85 3.54
C VAL A 20 -3.50 -5.61 2.64
N ILE A 21 -2.83 -4.55 3.07
CA ILE A 21 -2.64 -3.32 2.28
C ILE A 21 -1.93 -3.64 0.97
N ILE A 22 -0.77 -4.32 1.03
CA ILE A 22 0.02 -4.69 -0.16
C ILE A 22 -0.79 -5.60 -1.08
N SER A 23 -1.52 -6.57 -0.53
CA SER A 23 -2.35 -7.46 -1.35
C SER A 23 -3.42 -6.67 -2.11
N ALA A 24 -4.18 -5.81 -1.44
CA ALA A 24 -5.20 -4.99 -2.09
C ALA A 24 -4.58 -4.04 -3.11
N PHE A 25 -3.49 -3.37 -2.73
CA PHE A 25 -2.71 -2.44 -3.55
C PHE A 25 -2.25 -3.07 -4.87
N LEU A 26 -1.53 -4.19 -4.80
CA LEU A 26 -1.00 -4.87 -5.98
C LEU A 26 -2.11 -5.49 -6.84
N SER A 27 -3.14 -6.07 -6.22
CA SER A 27 -4.28 -6.60 -6.95
C SER A 27 -4.99 -5.50 -7.74
N ILE A 28 -5.23 -4.34 -7.14
CA ILE A 28 -5.92 -3.24 -7.80
C ILE A 28 -5.06 -2.61 -8.89
N PHE A 29 -3.76 -2.40 -8.64
CA PHE A 29 -2.83 -1.98 -9.70
C PHE A 29 -2.86 -2.96 -10.89
N PHE A 30 -2.76 -4.26 -10.63
CA PHE A 30 -2.80 -5.27 -11.68
C PHE A 30 -4.14 -5.25 -12.44
N LEU A 31 -5.27 -5.18 -11.73
CA LEU A 31 -6.60 -5.15 -12.35
C LEU A 31 -6.83 -3.89 -13.18
N SER A 32 -6.41 -2.72 -12.70
CA SER A 32 -6.46 -1.47 -13.48
C SER A 32 -5.62 -1.60 -14.75
N ARG A 33 -4.41 -2.13 -14.64
CA ARG A 33 -3.52 -2.32 -15.79
C ARG A 33 -4.10 -3.28 -16.82
N LEU A 34 -4.59 -4.42 -16.34
CA LEU A 34 -5.24 -5.44 -17.15
C LEU A 34 -6.46 -4.86 -17.86
N TYR A 35 -7.29 -4.09 -17.14
CA TYR A 35 -8.47 -3.47 -17.71
C TYR A 35 -8.13 -2.53 -18.86
N VAL A 36 -7.13 -1.66 -18.70
CA VAL A 36 -6.67 -0.78 -19.78
C VAL A 36 -6.19 -1.60 -20.99
N TYR A 37 -5.44 -2.67 -20.79
CA TYR A 37 -5.01 -3.54 -21.89
C TYR A 37 -6.19 -4.21 -22.60
N LEU A 38 -7.22 -4.63 -21.86
CA LEU A 38 -8.42 -5.21 -22.46
C LEU A 38 -9.22 -4.19 -23.28
N VAL A 39 -9.31 -2.93 -22.82
CA VAL A 39 -9.96 -1.85 -23.57
C VAL A 39 -9.17 -1.52 -24.83
N LEU A 40 -7.84 -1.41 -24.74
CA LEU A 40 -6.96 -1.18 -25.89
C LEU A 40 -6.99 -2.33 -26.90
N GLY A 41 -7.19 -3.57 -26.43
CA GLY A 41 -7.37 -4.75 -27.27
C GLY A 41 -8.79 -4.92 -27.82
N HIS A 42 -9.71 -3.99 -27.56
CA HIS A 42 -11.13 -4.07 -27.92
C HIS A 42 -11.87 -5.29 -27.34
N LEU A 43 -11.36 -5.86 -26.24
CA LEU A 43 -11.92 -7.01 -25.54
C LEU A 43 -12.84 -6.63 -24.37
N ALA A 44 -12.85 -5.35 -23.98
CA ALA A 44 -13.70 -4.82 -22.92
C ALA A 44 -14.36 -3.50 -23.35
N PRO A 45 -15.58 -3.20 -22.85
CA PRO A 45 -16.22 -1.93 -23.09
C PRO A 45 -15.42 -0.81 -22.45
N ASN A 46 -15.43 0.35 -23.10
CA ASN A 46 -14.83 1.56 -22.58
C ASN A 46 -15.69 2.11 -21.41
N LEU A 47 -15.17 2.03 -20.19
CA LEU A 47 -15.79 2.57 -18.96
C LEU A 47 -15.14 3.90 -18.53
N PHE A 48 -14.41 4.56 -19.42
CA PHE A 48 -13.85 5.88 -19.15
C PHE A 48 -14.96 6.89 -18.88
N VAL A 49 -14.80 7.63 -17.78
CA VAL A 49 -15.80 8.59 -17.32
C VAL A 49 -15.40 9.97 -17.82
N THR A 50 -16.25 10.58 -18.66
CA THR A 50 -16.04 11.94 -19.14
C THR A 50 -17.17 12.84 -18.67
N ILE A 51 -16.84 13.89 -17.93
CA ILE A 51 -17.80 14.89 -17.45
C ILE A 51 -17.49 16.21 -18.14
N ARG A 52 -18.46 16.75 -18.91
CA ARG A 52 -18.33 18.03 -19.64
C ARG A 52 -17.06 18.11 -20.52
N GLY A 53 -16.67 16.99 -21.14
CA GLY A 53 -15.48 16.92 -21.98
C GLY A 53 -14.16 16.69 -21.24
N VAL A 54 -14.17 16.61 -19.90
CA VAL A 54 -13.00 16.29 -19.08
C VAL A 54 -13.01 14.80 -18.75
N HIS A 55 -11.95 14.10 -19.12
CA HIS A 55 -11.73 12.70 -18.78
C HIS A 55 -11.33 12.58 -17.30
N ILE A 56 -12.08 11.79 -16.53
CA ILE A 56 -11.78 11.51 -15.13
C ILE A 56 -10.98 10.22 -15.08
N HIS A 57 -9.71 10.40 -14.73
CA HIS A 57 -8.78 9.33 -14.47
C HIS A 57 -9.13 8.58 -13.18
N HIS A 58 -8.91 7.26 -13.18
CA HIS A 58 -9.23 6.44 -12.01
C HIS A 58 -8.33 6.72 -10.81
N PHE A 59 -7.16 7.37 -11.00
CA PHE A 59 -6.37 7.87 -9.88
C PHE A 59 -7.19 8.82 -8.97
N ALA A 60 -8.14 9.58 -9.53
CA ALA A 60 -8.99 10.48 -8.77
C ALA A 60 -9.88 9.71 -7.77
N TYR A 61 -10.40 8.55 -8.17
CA TYR A 61 -11.14 7.67 -7.26
C TYR A 61 -10.25 7.17 -6.13
N GLY A 62 -8.97 6.90 -6.42
CA GLY A 62 -7.96 6.61 -5.41
C GLY A 62 -7.89 7.67 -4.32
N PHE A 63 -7.86 8.96 -4.70
CA PHE A 63 -7.88 10.08 -3.73
C PHE A 63 -9.11 10.09 -2.85
N PHE A 64 -10.29 9.97 -3.45
CA PHE A 64 -11.53 10.00 -2.69
C PHE A 64 -11.63 8.83 -1.71
N ILE A 65 -11.16 7.64 -2.10
CA ILE A 65 -11.13 6.47 -1.23
C ILE A 65 -10.14 6.67 -0.09
N LEU A 66 -8.93 7.16 -0.37
CA LEU A 66 -7.93 7.44 0.67
C LEU A 66 -8.40 8.53 1.64
N ALA A 67 -9.02 9.60 1.13
CA ALA A 67 -9.61 10.65 1.95
C ALA A 67 -10.75 10.12 2.83
N GLY A 68 -11.65 9.29 2.27
CA GLY A 68 -12.73 8.65 3.01
C GLY A 68 -12.24 7.69 4.08
N VAL A 69 -11.21 6.89 3.79
CA VAL A 69 -10.54 6.02 4.76
C VAL A 69 -9.91 6.85 5.88
N GLY A 70 -9.19 7.92 5.55
CA GLY A 70 -8.61 8.84 6.53
C GLY A 70 -9.66 9.46 7.44
N LEU A 71 -10.74 10.00 6.85
CA LEU A 71 -11.86 10.58 7.59
C LEU A 71 -12.53 9.53 8.50
N TYR A 72 -12.75 8.32 7.99
CA TYR A 72 -13.33 7.22 8.77
C TYR A 72 -12.47 6.87 9.99
N LEU A 73 -11.15 6.77 9.81
CA LEU A 73 -10.20 6.50 10.89
C LEU A 73 -10.20 7.61 11.95
N LEU A 74 -10.33 8.88 11.54
CA LEU A 74 -10.39 10.03 12.42
C LEU A 74 -11.69 10.10 13.25
N ILE A 75 -12.81 9.61 12.72
CA ILE A 75 -14.11 9.70 13.40
C ILE A 75 -14.40 8.45 14.23
N LYS A 76 -14.10 7.26 13.69
CA LYS A 76 -14.61 6.00 14.24
C LYS A 76 -13.63 5.25 15.13
N HIS A 77 -12.33 5.54 15.02
CA HIS A 77 -11.28 4.88 15.79
C HIS A 77 -11.52 3.37 15.99
N PRO A 78 -11.67 2.59 14.90
CA PRO A 78 -12.00 1.18 14.99
C PRO A 78 -11.01 0.44 15.88
N ALA A 79 -11.53 -0.46 16.72
CA ALA A 79 -10.69 -1.27 17.60
C ALA A 79 -9.60 -1.97 16.78
N PRO A 80 -8.34 -2.02 17.27
CA PRO A 80 -7.30 -2.80 16.64
C PRO A 80 -7.78 -4.24 16.41
N ASP A 81 -7.31 -4.93 15.38
CA ASP A 81 -7.66 -6.33 15.05
C ASP A 81 -9.14 -6.64 14.79
N SER A 82 -10.02 -5.65 14.85
CA SER A 82 -11.41 -5.84 14.45
C SER A 82 -11.51 -6.12 12.95
N LYS A 83 -12.53 -6.87 12.54
CA LYS A 83 -12.87 -7.09 11.12
C LYS A 83 -12.96 -5.76 10.36
N THR A 84 -13.51 -4.73 11.00
CA THR A 84 -13.59 -3.37 10.48
C THR A 84 -12.22 -2.78 10.20
N PHE A 85 -11.26 -2.96 11.10
CA PHE A 85 -9.89 -2.46 10.93
C PHE A 85 -9.20 -3.10 9.72
N TYR A 86 -9.40 -4.40 9.49
CA TYR A 86 -8.91 -5.09 8.30
C TYR A 86 -9.58 -4.61 7.00
N TRP A 87 -10.88 -4.33 7.02
CA TRP A 87 -11.55 -3.70 5.88
C TRP A 87 -10.99 -2.32 5.56
N VAL A 88 -10.75 -1.50 6.58
CA VAL A 88 -10.15 -0.18 6.41
C VAL A 88 -8.75 -0.28 5.81
N ALA A 89 -7.93 -1.22 6.28
CA ALA A 89 -6.62 -1.51 5.69
C ALA A 89 -6.72 -1.96 4.22
N TRP A 90 -7.72 -2.78 3.89
CA TRP A 90 -7.96 -3.22 2.51
C TRP A 90 -8.38 -2.05 1.60
N PHE A 91 -9.33 -1.21 2.03
CA PHE A 91 -9.74 -0.01 1.29
C PHE A 91 -8.61 1.01 1.16
N TYR A 92 -7.75 1.13 2.17
CA TYR A 92 -6.54 1.93 2.08
C TYR A 92 -5.63 1.44 0.94
N GLY A 93 -5.35 0.12 0.90
CA GLY A 93 -4.57 -0.49 -0.18
C GLY A 93 -5.21 -0.30 -1.55
N LEU A 94 -6.54 -0.45 -1.64
CA LEU A 94 -7.29 -0.21 -2.88
C LEU A 94 -7.13 1.23 -3.37
N GLY A 95 -7.36 2.21 -2.49
CA GLY A 95 -7.22 3.63 -2.85
C GLY A 95 -5.79 3.97 -3.27
N LEU A 96 -4.81 3.39 -2.56
CA LEU A 96 -3.40 3.55 -2.90
C LEU A 96 -3.08 2.99 -4.29
N GLY A 97 -3.59 1.80 -4.62
CA GLY A 97 -3.35 1.13 -5.91
C GLY A 97 -3.88 1.95 -7.08
N LEU A 98 -5.13 2.43 -6.97
CA LEU A 98 -5.72 3.31 -7.99
C LEU A 98 -4.94 4.61 -8.14
N ALA A 99 -4.55 5.24 -7.04
CA ALA A 99 -3.82 6.50 -7.06
C ALA A 99 -2.43 6.38 -7.72
N THR A 100 -1.71 5.28 -7.49
CA THR A 100 -0.36 5.07 -8.03
C THR A 100 -0.28 4.52 -9.44
N ASP A 101 -1.33 3.90 -9.97
CA ASP A 101 -1.29 3.29 -11.31
C ASP A 101 -0.93 4.31 -12.40
N GLU A 102 -1.39 5.55 -12.23
CA GLU A 102 -1.16 6.66 -13.13
C GLU A 102 -0.17 7.69 -12.57
N PHE A 103 0.73 7.26 -11.68
CA PHE A 103 1.70 8.14 -11.02
C PHE A 103 2.50 9.03 -11.98
N ALA A 104 2.84 8.53 -13.18
CA ALA A 104 3.52 9.34 -14.18
C ALA A 104 2.74 10.60 -14.60
N MET A 105 1.41 10.53 -14.66
CA MET A 105 0.56 11.66 -15.06
C MET A 105 0.54 12.75 -14.00
N TRP A 106 0.73 12.41 -12.73
CA TRP A 106 0.90 13.41 -11.68
C TRP A 106 2.18 14.20 -11.84
N PHE A 107 3.25 13.52 -12.24
CA PHE A 107 4.58 14.08 -12.26
C PHE A 107 4.88 14.82 -13.56
N ARG A 108 4.38 14.30 -14.69
CA ARG A 108 4.58 14.89 -16.01
C ARG A 108 3.40 15.71 -16.51
N LEU A 109 2.21 15.58 -15.90
CA LEU A 109 0.95 16.20 -16.35
C LEU A 109 0.62 15.89 -17.82
N GLU A 110 1.14 14.77 -18.33
CA GLU A 110 0.93 14.28 -19.69
C GLU A 110 0.18 12.95 -19.63
N ASP A 111 -0.80 12.78 -20.53
CA ASP A 111 -1.60 11.56 -20.71
C ASP A 111 -0.81 10.43 -21.38
N ASN A 112 0.38 10.14 -20.87
CA ASN A 112 1.20 9.04 -21.34
C ASN A 112 1.14 7.87 -20.36
N TYR A 113 0.33 6.88 -20.73
CA TYR A 113 0.15 5.65 -19.97
C TYR A 113 1.41 4.76 -19.92
N TRP A 114 2.35 4.94 -20.85
CA TRP A 114 3.51 4.05 -21.07
C TRP A 114 4.75 4.40 -20.27
N VAL A 115 4.62 5.27 -19.28
CA VAL A 115 5.77 5.79 -18.57
C VAL A 115 6.18 4.79 -17.48
N ARG A 116 7.41 4.30 -17.58
CA ARG A 116 8.11 3.44 -16.60
C ARG A 116 7.98 3.93 -15.14
N GLN A 117 7.80 5.23 -14.95
CA GLN A 117 7.63 5.88 -13.64
C GLN A 117 6.46 5.33 -12.83
N SER A 118 5.34 4.89 -13.44
CA SER A 118 4.26 4.26 -12.67
C SER A 118 4.70 2.94 -12.05
N TYR A 119 5.46 2.12 -12.79
CA TYR A 119 6.03 0.88 -12.25
C TYR A 119 7.08 1.16 -11.18
N ASP A 120 7.94 2.16 -11.39
CA ASP A 120 8.93 2.59 -10.39
C ASP A 120 8.23 3.03 -9.09
N ALA A 121 7.13 3.80 -9.19
CA ALA A 121 6.34 4.22 -8.04
C ALA A 121 5.71 3.02 -7.30
N VAL A 122 5.12 2.07 -8.03
CA VAL A 122 4.55 0.85 -7.43
C VAL A 122 5.62 0.03 -6.70
N ILE A 123 6.81 -0.10 -7.27
CA ILE A 123 7.95 -0.78 -6.64
C ILE A 123 8.37 -0.04 -5.36
N ILE A 124 8.56 1.28 -5.43
CA ILE A 124 8.99 2.09 -4.29
C ILE A 124 7.98 2.01 -3.15
N VAL A 125 6.68 2.15 -3.44
CA VAL A 125 5.60 2.06 -2.44
C VAL A 125 5.57 0.67 -1.81
N THR A 126 5.66 -0.39 -2.63
CA THR A 126 5.70 -1.77 -2.13
C THR A 126 6.90 -2.01 -1.21
N LEU A 127 8.10 -1.60 -1.64
CA LEU A 127 9.32 -1.74 -0.85
C LEU A 127 9.25 -0.90 0.44
N GLY A 128 8.68 0.30 0.39
CA GLY A 128 8.45 1.13 1.57
C GLY A 128 7.53 0.45 2.58
N LEU A 129 6.41 -0.10 2.14
CA LEU A 129 5.48 -0.84 2.99
C LEU A 129 6.13 -2.09 3.60
N LEU A 130 6.87 -2.87 2.80
CA LEU A 130 7.64 -4.02 3.29
C LEU A 130 8.70 -3.58 4.30
N ASN A 131 9.39 -2.46 4.06
CA ASN A 131 10.36 -1.92 4.99
C ASN A 131 9.69 -1.62 6.35
N ILE A 132 8.53 -0.95 6.37
CA ILE A 132 7.78 -0.69 7.61
C ILE A 132 7.44 -1.99 8.35
N ALA A 133 7.05 -3.06 7.63
CA ALA A 133 6.72 -4.35 8.23
C ALA A 133 7.92 -5.08 8.85
N TYR A 134 9.11 -4.93 8.26
CA TYR A 134 10.29 -5.76 8.57
C TYR A 134 11.50 -4.97 9.10
N PHE A 135 11.41 -3.65 9.27
CA PHE A 135 12.53 -2.76 9.61
C PHE A 135 13.30 -3.21 10.86
N LYS A 136 12.59 -3.51 11.96
CA LYS A 136 13.22 -3.95 13.21
C LYS A 136 13.96 -5.28 13.04
N GLN A 137 13.39 -6.19 12.26
CA GLN A 137 13.99 -7.50 11.98
C GLN A 137 15.26 -7.33 11.13
N LEU A 138 15.23 -6.44 10.15
CA LEU A 138 16.40 -6.06 9.35
C LEU A 138 17.50 -5.46 10.23
N LEU A 139 17.16 -4.51 11.12
CA LEU A 139 18.14 -3.91 12.04
C LEU A 139 18.77 -4.93 12.99
N ASN A 140 17.98 -5.87 13.51
CA ASN A 140 18.49 -6.90 14.41
C ASN A 140 19.44 -7.85 13.67
N TRP A 141 19.07 -8.30 12.48
CA TRP A 141 19.91 -9.12 11.62
C TRP A 141 21.23 -8.43 11.24
N LEU A 142 21.19 -7.12 10.93
CA LEU A 142 22.40 -6.34 10.67
C LEU A 142 23.33 -6.27 11.90
N LYS A 143 22.76 -6.10 13.10
CA LYS A 143 23.54 -6.15 14.35
C LYS A 143 24.19 -7.51 14.56
N GLU A 144 23.46 -8.60 14.31
CA GLU A 144 23.98 -9.96 14.42
C GLU A 144 25.14 -10.21 13.45
N ILE A 145 25.04 -9.74 12.20
CA ILE A 145 26.14 -9.80 11.23
C ILE A 145 27.37 -9.04 11.72
N LEU A 146 27.18 -7.79 12.18
CA LEU A 146 28.27 -6.97 12.67
C LEU A 146 28.97 -7.59 13.89
N LEU A 147 28.19 -8.17 14.81
CA LEU A 147 28.71 -8.89 15.97
C LEU A 147 29.47 -10.16 15.56
N THR A 148 28.93 -10.91 14.60
CA THR A 148 29.57 -12.13 14.06
C THR A 148 30.90 -11.79 13.40
N PHE A 149 30.94 -10.74 12.58
CA PHE A 149 32.15 -10.25 11.94
C PHE A 149 33.19 -9.79 12.97
N LYS A 150 32.78 -9.01 13.99
CA LYS A 150 33.66 -8.57 15.09
C LYS A 150 34.23 -9.74 15.90
N ASN A 151 33.46 -10.81 16.09
CA ASN A 151 33.92 -12.00 16.81
C ASN A 151 34.87 -12.86 15.96
N TRP A 152 34.67 -12.91 14.65
CA TRP A 152 35.56 -13.59 13.72
C TRP A 152 36.94 -12.92 13.66
N THR A 153 36.99 -11.59 13.54
CA THR A 153 38.25 -10.83 13.53
C THR A 153 39.02 -10.93 14.84
N LYS A 154 38.34 -11.07 15.98
CA LYS A 154 38.98 -11.30 17.29
C LYS A 154 39.52 -12.72 17.51
N LYS A 155 39.07 -13.72 16.74
CA LYS A 155 39.52 -15.12 16.85
C LYS A 155 40.61 -15.48 15.83
N GLY A 156 40.77 -14.66 14.78
CA GLY A 156 41.80 -14.82 13.74
C GLY A 156 43.09 -14.01 13.97
N LEU A 157 43.18 -13.35 15.13
CA LEU A 157 44.36 -12.71 15.72
C LEU A 157 44.68 -13.43 17.03
#